data_AF-A0A352Q5D3-F1
#
_entry.id   AF-A0A352Q5D3-F1
#
_cell.length_a   1.000
_cell.length_b   1.000
_cell.length_c   1.000
_cell.angle_alpha   90.00
_cell.angle_beta   90.00
_cell.angle_gamma   90.00
#
_symmetry.space_group_name_H-M   'P 1'
#
loop_
_entity.id
_entity.type
_entity.pdbx_description
1 polymer ?
#
loop_
_entity_poly.entity_id
_entity_poly.type
_entity_poly.pdbx_seq_one_letter_code
_entity_poly.pdbx_strand_id
1 'polypeptide(L)'
;VKILDIARRMIEMAGYTHGVRSPDGALQEADIQIVFTGLRPGEKLYEELLIGENVGPTRHSLIMKAKEVSLSWTDLQVVLQTLDSAMNVRDFTRIFDILKTNVNGYQPAEKPIDPLLGRHNLSS
;
A
#
# COMPACT_ATOMS: atom_id res chain seq x y z
N VAL A 1 -3.27 3.01 -16.81
CA VAL A 1 -2.47 1.92 -17.44
C VAL A 1 -2.43 0.75 -16.47
N LYS A 2 -2.68 -0.49 -16.89
CA LYS A 2 -2.63 -1.65 -15.98
C LYS A 2 -1.18 -2.04 -15.73
N ILE A 3 -0.84 -2.41 -14.49
CA ILE A 3 0.51 -2.89 -14.12
C ILE A 3 0.92 -4.09 -14.98
N LEU A 4 -0.04 -4.96 -15.34
CA LEU A 4 0.18 -6.08 -16.24
C LEU A 4 0.75 -5.65 -17.60
N ASP A 5 0.23 -4.57 -18.18
CA ASP A 5 0.68 -4.10 -19.49
C ASP A 5 2.10 -3.52 -19.43
N ILE A 6 2.44 -2.89 -18.29
CA ILE A 6 3.80 -2.41 -18.02
C ILE A 6 4.76 -3.58 -17.91
N ALA A 7 4.40 -4.62 -17.15
CA ALA A 7 5.23 -5.81 -16.96
C ALA A 7 5.49 -6.55 -18.28
N ARG A 8 4.45 -6.75 -19.11
CA ARG A 8 4.58 -7.35 -20.45
C ARG A 8 5.56 -6.58 -21.32
N ARG A 9 5.39 -5.25 -21.36
CA ARG A 9 6.26 -4.38 -22.16
C ARG A 9 7.71 -4.40 -21.67
N MET A 10 7.94 -4.45 -20.36
CA MET A 10 9.29 -4.57 -19.80
C MET A 10 9.98 -5.87 -20.21
N ILE A 11 9.25 -6.99 -20.20
CA ILE A 11 9.74 -8.31 -20.61
C ILE A 11 10.10 -8.32 -22.10
N GLU A 12 9.20 -7.81 -22.95
CA GLU A 12 9.41 -7.71 -24.40
C GLU A 12 10.59 -6.79 -24.75
N MET A 13 10.71 -5.65 -24.07
CA MET A 13 11.84 -4.72 -24.25
C MET A 13 13.18 -5.32 -23.84
N ALA A 14 13.17 -6.30 -22.92
CA ALA A 14 14.35 -7.06 -22.54
C ALA A 14 14.68 -8.21 -23.51
N GLY A 15 13.88 -8.43 -24.56
CA GLY A 15 14.09 -9.46 -25.57
C GLY A 15 13.54 -10.83 -25.22
N TYR A 16 12.69 -10.93 -24.19
CA TYR A 16 12.11 -12.18 -23.71
C TYR A 16 10.62 -12.28 -24.04
N THR A 17 10.12 -13.51 -24.13
CA THR A 17 8.69 -13.79 -24.24
C THR A 17 8.04 -13.82 -22.86
N HIS A 18 6.84 -13.24 -22.74
CA HIS A 18 6.07 -13.27 -21.50
C HIS A 18 4.95 -14.32 -21.58
N GLY A 19 4.80 -15.10 -20.52
CA GLY A 19 3.68 -16.04 -20.33
C GLY A 19 2.78 -15.54 -19.21
N VAL A 20 1.47 -15.71 -19.33
CA VAL A 20 0.54 -15.47 -18.21
C VAL A 20 -0.02 -16.81 -17.80
N ARG A 21 0.23 -17.21 -16.56
CA ARG A 21 -0.33 -18.45 -16.05
C ARG A 21 -1.83 -18.25 -15.78
N SER A 22 -2.66 -18.89 -16.59
CA SER A 22 -4.10 -18.93 -16.38
C SER A 22 -4.47 -19.74 -15.13
N PRO A 23 -5.58 -19.43 -14.44
CA PRO A 23 -6.02 -20.15 -13.24
C PRO A 23 -6.32 -21.64 -13.49
N ASP A 24 -6.59 -22.01 -14.74
CA ASP A 24 -6.86 -23.38 -15.21
C ASP A 24 -5.58 -24.24 -15.40
N GLY A 25 -4.40 -23.66 -15.18
CA GLY A 25 -3.13 -24.39 -15.13
C GLY A 25 -2.49 -24.68 -16.49
N ALA A 26 -3.06 -24.20 -17.61
CA ALA A 26 -2.42 -24.28 -18.91
C ALA A 26 -1.16 -23.38 -18.92
N LEU A 27 0.01 -23.99 -19.08
CA LEU A 27 1.28 -23.29 -19.16
C LEU A 27 1.59 -23.03 -20.65
N GLN A 28 1.53 -21.76 -21.06
CA GLN A 28 2.10 -21.35 -22.33
C GLN A 28 3.61 -21.24 -22.16
N GLU A 29 4.39 -21.87 -23.05
CA GLU A 29 5.85 -21.73 -23.05
C GLU A 29 6.22 -20.25 -23.23
N ALA A 30 7.03 -19.75 -22.30
CA ALA A 30 7.57 -18.40 -22.34
C ALA A 30 8.81 -18.32 -21.44
N ASP A 31 9.73 -17.42 -21.78
CA ASP A 31 10.97 -17.21 -21.03
C ASP A 31 10.69 -16.68 -19.62
N ILE A 32 9.66 -15.84 -19.45
CA ILE A 32 9.29 -15.23 -18.17
C ILE A 32 7.78 -15.38 -17.92
N GLN A 33 7.41 -16.02 -16.81
CA GLN A 33 6.01 -16.21 -16.41
C GLN A 33 5.53 -15.10 -15.47
N ILE A 34 4.34 -14.57 -15.73
CA ILE A 34 3.60 -13.64 -14.87
C ILE A 34 2.58 -14.46 -14.09
N VAL A 35 2.71 -14.45 -12.76
CA VAL A 35 1.86 -15.17 -11.82
C VAL A 35 1.12 -14.17 -10.94
N PHE A 36 -0.21 -14.29 -10.88
CA PHE A 36 -1.02 -13.49 -9.97
C PHE A 36 -1.07 -14.15 -8.59
N THR A 37 -0.57 -13.46 -7.57
CA THR A 37 -0.55 -13.93 -6.17
C THR A 37 -1.72 -13.41 -5.34
N GLY A 38 -2.59 -12.58 -5.92
CA GLY A 38 -3.59 -11.82 -5.19
C GLY A 38 -3.01 -10.60 -4.47
N LEU A 39 -3.89 -9.84 -3.82
CA LEU A 39 -3.53 -8.68 -3.00
C LEU A 39 -3.02 -9.13 -1.63
N ARG A 40 -1.97 -8.47 -1.12
CA ARG A 40 -1.51 -8.64 0.26
C ARG A 40 -2.47 -7.90 1.22
N PRO A 41 -2.55 -8.33 2.50
CA PRO A 41 -3.34 -7.63 3.50
C PRO A 41 -2.92 -6.15 3.59
N GLY A 42 -3.89 -5.24 3.47
CA GLY A 42 -3.64 -3.79 3.47
C GLY A 42 -3.30 -3.19 2.09
N GLU A 43 -3.18 -3.99 1.02
CA GLU A 43 -3.02 -3.45 -0.33
C GLU A 43 -4.36 -3.03 -0.94
N LYS A 44 -4.38 -1.85 -1.57
CA LYS A 44 -5.51 -1.38 -2.38
C LYS A 44 -5.29 -1.77 -3.84
N LEU A 45 -6.36 -2.19 -4.53
CA LEU A 45 -6.33 -2.48 -5.97
C LEU A 45 -6.22 -1.20 -6.83
N TYR A 46 -6.71 -0.09 -6.29
CA TYR A 46 -6.70 1.22 -6.92
C TYR A 46 -6.26 2.26 -5.89
N GLU A 47 -5.31 3.12 -6.29
CA GLU A 47 -4.94 4.31 -5.53
C GLU A 47 -5.93 5.44 -5.82
N GLU A 48 -6.13 6.30 -4.83
CA GLU A 48 -6.95 7.50 -4.99
C GLU A 48 -6.17 8.56 -5.76
N LEU A 49 -6.82 9.18 -6.76
CA LEU A 49 -6.20 10.24 -7.55
C LEU A 49 -6.12 11.51 -6.68
N LEU A 50 -4.91 12.05 -6.45
CA LEU A 50 -4.68 13.24 -5.62
C LEU A 50 -5.23 14.56 -6.21
N ILE A 51 -6.03 14.51 -7.28
CA ILE A 51 -6.69 15.67 -7.86
C ILE A 51 -8.02 15.89 -7.12
N GLY A 52 -7.92 16.31 -5.86
CA GLY A 52 -9.08 16.64 -5.01
C GLY A 52 -9.53 18.09 -5.13
N GLU A 53 -10.42 18.54 -4.25
CA GLU A 53 -10.92 19.93 -4.24
C GLU A 53 -9.90 20.95 -3.69
N ASN A 54 -8.86 20.47 -2.99
CA ASN A 54 -7.88 21.31 -2.29
C ASN A 54 -6.50 21.35 -2.98
N VAL A 55 -6.45 21.29 -4.31
CA VAL A 55 -5.20 21.49 -5.08
C VAL A 55 -5.08 22.92 -5.58
N GLY A 56 -3.92 23.53 -5.35
CA GLY A 56 -3.52 24.84 -5.86
C GLY A 56 -2.46 24.74 -6.97
N PRO A 57 -2.41 25.71 -7.89
CA PRO A 57 -1.41 25.72 -8.95
C PRO A 57 -0.01 26.01 -8.41
N THR A 58 1.01 25.64 -9.19
CA THR A 58 2.37 26.15 -9.05
C THR A 58 2.77 26.97 -10.28
N ARG A 59 4.03 27.43 -10.32
CA ARG A 59 4.59 28.09 -11.52
C ARG A 59 4.68 27.14 -12.72
N HIS A 60 4.76 25.83 -12.49
CA HIS A 60 4.87 24.84 -13.56
C HIS A 60 3.50 24.18 -13.80
N SER A 61 3.04 24.15 -15.04
CA SER A 61 1.68 23.69 -15.41
C SER A 61 1.39 22.24 -15.05
N LEU A 62 2.41 21.39 -15.01
CA LEU A 62 2.28 19.97 -14.64
C LEU A 62 2.51 19.69 -13.13
N ILE A 63 2.71 20.73 -12.30
CA ILE A 63 2.95 20.56 -10.86
C ILE A 63 1.85 21.28 -10.09
N MET A 64 1.15 20.54 -9.24
CA MET A 64 0.08 21.03 -8.37
C MET A 64 0.49 20.82 -6.90
N LYS A 65 -0.03 21.67 -6.00
CA LYS A 65 0.16 21.56 -4.54
C LYS A 65 -1.15 21.15 -3.89
N ALA A 66 -1.18 20.03 -3.19
CA ALA A 66 -2.30 19.70 -2.31
C ALA A 66 -2.21 20.52 -1.02
N LYS A 67 -3.37 21.00 -0.55
CA LYS A 67 -3.53 21.61 0.77
C LYS A 67 -4.27 20.64 1.66
N GLU A 68 -3.52 19.94 2.50
CA GLU A 68 -4.07 18.99 3.44
C GLU A 68 -4.27 19.61 4.82
N VAL A 69 -5.23 19.08 5.57
CA VAL A 69 -5.39 19.42 6.98
C VAL A 69 -4.26 18.74 7.75
N SER A 70 -3.52 19.53 8.51
CA SER A 70 -2.42 19.04 9.35
C SER A 70 -2.66 19.40 10.80
N LEU A 71 -2.17 18.56 11.72
CA LEU A 71 -2.09 18.89 13.13
C LEU A 71 -1.12 20.05 13.35
N SER A 72 -1.34 20.83 14.41
CA SER A 72 -0.33 21.76 14.89
C SER A 72 0.89 20.98 15.41
N TRP A 73 2.06 21.61 15.42
CA TRP A 73 3.27 20.96 15.94
C TRP A 73 3.09 20.50 17.40
N THR A 74 2.43 21.32 18.22
CA THR A 74 2.16 21.01 19.62
C THR A 74 1.28 19.77 19.77
N ASP A 75 0.20 19.68 18.99
CA ASP A 75 -0.71 18.52 19.03
C ASP A 75 0.00 17.26 18.52
N LEU A 76 0.78 17.40 17.44
CA LEU A 76 1.56 16.29 16.88
C LEU A 76 2.59 15.76 17.88
N GLN A 77 3.28 16.63 18.63
CA GLN A 77 4.22 16.19 19.65
C GLN A 77 3.57 15.31 20.72
N VAL A 78 2.36 15.68 21.18
CA VAL A 78 1.61 14.89 22.16
C VAL A 78 1.26 13.51 21.59
N VAL A 79 0.78 13.47 20.34
CA VAL A 79 0.47 12.22 19.64
C VAL A 79 1.72 11.33 19.51
N LEU A 80 2.86 11.90 19.12
CA LEU A 80 4.11 11.15 18.97
C LEU A 80 4.63 10.59 20.30
N GLN A 81 4.58 11.38 21.38
CA GLN A 81 4.95 10.89 22.72
C GLN A 81 4.03 9.76 23.20
N THR A 82 2.74 9.87 22.92
CA THR A 82 1.75 8.84 23.27
C THR A 82 1.99 7.56 22.46
N LEU A 83 2.31 7.70 21.18
CA LEU A 83 2.65 6.59 20.29
C LEU A 83 3.94 5.90 20.75
N ASP A 84 4.99 6.66 21.06
CA ASP A 84 6.26 6.12 21.54
C ASP A 84 6.09 5.31 22.83
N SER A 85 5.32 5.86 23.78
CA SER A 85 4.98 5.16 25.02
C SER A 85 4.23 3.84 24.75
N ALA A 86 3.27 3.83 23.82
CA ALA A 86 2.52 2.64 23.45
C ALA A 86 3.40 1.59 22.72
N MET A 87 4.33 2.03 21.88
CA MET A 87 5.31 1.15 21.21
C MET A 87 6.27 0.49 22.20
N ASN A 88 6.76 1.24 23.19
CA ASN A 88 7.70 0.74 24.20
C ASN A 88 7.10 -0.42 25.02
N VAL A 89 5.78 -0.39 25.27
CA VAL A 89 5.07 -1.46 25.97
C VAL A 89 4.38 -2.47 25.03
N ARG A 90 4.56 -2.32 23.71
CA ARG A 90 3.93 -3.15 22.66
C ARG A 90 2.40 -3.24 22.76
N ASP A 91 1.76 -2.14 23.15
CA ASP A 91 0.30 -2.04 23.19
C ASP A 91 -0.25 -1.79 21.78
N PHE A 92 -0.39 -2.88 21.01
CA PHE A 92 -0.87 -2.82 19.63
C PHE A 92 -2.27 -2.22 19.51
N THR A 93 -3.17 -2.48 20.47
CA THR A 93 -4.52 -1.91 20.48
C THR A 93 -4.43 -0.39 20.51
N ARG A 94 -3.66 0.15 21.46
CA ARG A 94 -3.48 1.60 21.60
C ARG A 94 -2.76 2.22 20.40
N ILE A 95 -1.79 1.53 19.81
CA ILE A 95 -1.12 1.99 18.58
C ILE A 95 -2.15 2.14 17.44
N PHE A 96 -2.99 1.13 17.22
CA PHE A 96 -4.01 1.20 16.17
C PHE A 96 -5.03 2.30 16.43
N ASP A 97 -5.44 2.50 17.68
CA ASP A 97 -6.37 3.56 18.05
C ASP A 97 -5.77 4.95 17.81
N ILE A 98 -4.51 5.16 18.22
CA ILE A 98 -3.79 6.41 17.94
C ILE A 98 -3.73 6.69 16.43
N LEU A 99 -3.40 5.69 15.62
CA LEU A 99 -3.34 5.84 14.17
C LEU A 99 -4.72 6.12 13.56
N LYS A 100 -5.77 5.39 13.96
CA LYS A 100 -7.15 5.61 13.48
C LYS A 100 -7.67 7.00 13.82
N THR A 101 -7.34 7.52 15.01
CA THR A 101 -7.82 8.84 15.45
C THR A 101 -7.07 9.99 14.77
N ASN A 102 -5.76 9.86 14.54
CA ASN A 102 -4.92 10.99 14.13
C ASN A 102 -4.53 10.98 12.64
N VAL A 103 -4.66 9.85 11.95
CA VAL A 103 -4.32 9.74 10.53
C VAL A 103 -5.60 9.69 9.70
N ASN A 104 -5.93 10.82 9.08
CA ASN A 104 -7.09 10.92 8.18
C ASN A 104 -6.97 9.89 7.05
N GLY A 105 -8.04 9.14 6.82
CA GLY A 105 -8.09 8.10 5.77
C GLY A 105 -7.43 6.78 6.15
N TYR A 106 -6.90 6.62 7.37
CA TYR A 106 -6.37 5.33 7.82
C TYR A 106 -7.49 4.32 8.09
N GLN A 107 -7.58 3.32 7.21
CA GLN A 107 -8.48 2.18 7.33
C GLN A 107 -7.65 0.89 7.42
N PRO A 108 -7.38 0.37 8.61
CA PRO A 108 -6.62 -0.87 8.73
C PRO A 108 -7.43 -2.04 8.16
N ALA A 109 -6.76 -2.91 7.38
CA ALA A 109 -7.34 -4.18 6.97
C ALA A 109 -7.64 -5.04 8.22
N GLU A 110 -8.71 -5.84 8.17
CA GLU A 110 -9.08 -6.73 9.26
C GLU A 110 -7.94 -7.75 9.51
N LYS A 111 -7.26 -7.55 10.65
CA LYS A 111 -6.03 -8.19 11.16
C LYS A 111 -4.70 -7.74 10.54
N PRO A 112 -3.75 -7.29 11.39
CA PRO A 112 -2.34 -7.23 11.02
C PRO A 112 -1.85 -8.68 10.85
N ILE A 113 -1.62 -9.09 9.60
CA ILE A 113 -0.84 -10.29 9.32
C ILE A 113 0.58 -9.79 9.14
N ASP A 114 1.47 -10.15 10.07
CA ASP A 114 2.89 -9.89 9.92
C ASP A 114 3.38 -10.62 8.65
N PRO A 115 3.88 -9.90 7.63
CA PRO A 115 4.33 -10.52 6.39
C PRO A 115 5.59 -11.38 6.56
N LEU A 116 6.32 -11.20 7.67
CA LEU A 116 7.52 -11.96 8.04
C LEU A 116 7.20 -13.18 8.91
N LEU A 117 6.02 -13.22 9.56
CA LEU A 117 5.48 -14.43 10.16
C LEU A 117 4.76 -15.22 9.07
N GLY A 118 5.57 -15.91 8.26
CA GLY A 118 5.08 -16.88 7.30
C GLY A 118 4.08 -17.85 7.93
N ARG A 119 3.19 -18.36 7.08
CA ARG A 119 2.19 -19.41 7.34
C ARG A 119 2.77 -20.57 8.18
N HIS A 120 2.82 -20.42 9.49
CA HIS A 120 3.04 -21.49 10.44
C HIS A 120 1.80 -21.62 11.29
N ASN A 121 0.95 -22.54 10.84
CA ASN A 121 -0.01 -23.34 11.61
C ASN A 121 -0.47 -22.76 12.95
N LEU A 122 -1.64 -22.12 12.94
CA LEU A 122 -2.56 -22.22 14.08
C LEU A 122 -3.68 -23.17 13.67
N SER A 123 -3.37 -24.46 13.70
CA SER A 123 -4.37 -25.52 13.82
C SER A 123 -4.39 -25.96 15.28
N SER A 124 -5.50 -25.64 15.94
CA SER A 124 -5.97 -26.16 17.24
C SER A 124 -5.13 -25.90 18.48
#